data_AF-A0A1Z5IQ15-F1
#
_entry.id   AF-A0A1Z5IQ15-F1
#
_cell.length_a   1.000
_cell.length_b   1.000
_cell.length_c   1.000
_cell.angle_alpha   90.00
_cell.angle_beta   90.00
_cell.angle_gamma   90.00
#
_symmetry.space_group_name_H-M   'P 1'
#
loop_
_entity.id
_entity.type
_entity.pdbx_description
1 polymer ?
#
loop_
_entity_poly.entity_id
_entity_poly.type
_entity_poly.pdbx_seq_one_letter_code
_entity_poly.pdbx_strand_id
1 'polypeptide(L)'
;MLDNLLSVIKSEGVSEQLYHGLVGLEIEENRVNKKGQLSREPHPRMLGSRTFHPYLQTDFAEAQAEVITDPNPNIGGALDQLDTLQTIFYRSLQAGDQIWPLSMPPRITAADTDFIKAHFERPAYADYRNYLTQKYGVASKVMTGAHLNYSIPDPVINRLYTHYEDEFDQVVDFRNALYFRMAQNLVLNEWLLTYLFGASPVAEDGFFDQRPASLSHPVRSIRNSHFGYANLPGDGVDATIYQSLPYFIQHLTDLVDSQKLYSQAEFYGPVRLRGVNQLHDLSTKGVRYLEVRCLDTTPFHSNGISRHALYFMKLLFVYALVTPVDESQIADQLKQAEADNEQVALEEPSHATFKVAEGKRVFQQLHELAVKLNAHTELINAIDDFAEVITHPELTPSAMLKSHLDENDSLMTFGQLKATVWKAKRVGTDQLLPRMSRLSANAQNLIFRAVQLGIRYYPVRDENGAIMLMLTFNSITQVIEADHVTDEPATEYLKRMFPDLPLPETGNNEVN
;
A
#
# COMPACT_ATOMS: atom_id res chain seq x y z
N MET A 1 4.09 -26.25 14.08
CA MET A 1 4.27 -26.62 12.66
C MET A 1 5.53 -25.99 12.06
N LEU A 2 6.03 -26.43 10.91
CA LEU A 2 7.13 -25.82 10.14
C LEU A 2 8.41 -25.61 10.96
N ASP A 3 8.77 -26.62 11.75
CA ASP A 3 9.96 -26.58 12.58
C ASP A 3 11.22 -26.50 11.72
N ASN A 4 12.25 -25.80 12.20
CA ASN A 4 13.55 -25.66 11.52
C ASN A 4 13.54 -24.96 10.14
N LEU A 5 12.49 -24.22 9.77
CA LEU A 5 12.36 -23.57 8.45
C LEU A 5 13.59 -22.74 8.04
N LEU A 6 14.16 -21.96 8.95
CA LEU A 6 15.39 -21.20 8.69
C LEU A 6 16.57 -22.10 8.32
N SER A 7 16.70 -23.25 8.98
CA SER A 7 17.75 -24.24 8.69
C SER A 7 17.56 -24.82 7.30
N VAL A 8 16.31 -25.18 6.93
CA VAL A 8 15.98 -25.71 5.61
C VAL A 8 16.30 -24.69 4.52
N ILE A 9 15.84 -23.43 4.67
CA ILE A 9 16.16 -22.32 3.74
C ILE A 9 17.66 -22.21 3.48
N LYS A 10 18.47 -22.29 4.54
CA LYS A 10 19.93 -22.21 4.43
C LYS A 10 20.52 -23.44 3.74
N SER A 11 20.07 -24.64 4.12
CA SER A 11 20.59 -25.90 3.56
C SER A 11 20.28 -26.03 2.07
N GLU A 12 19.13 -25.51 1.64
CA GLU A 12 18.69 -25.51 0.25
C GLU A 12 19.27 -24.35 -0.57
N GLY A 13 19.95 -23.39 0.09
CA GLY A 13 20.56 -22.25 -0.58
C GLY A 13 19.55 -21.34 -1.28
N VAL A 14 18.31 -21.28 -0.79
CA VAL A 14 17.21 -20.52 -1.42
C VAL A 14 17.06 -19.08 -0.89
N SER A 15 17.99 -18.62 -0.05
CA SER A 15 17.96 -17.28 0.56
C SER A 15 17.91 -16.16 -0.48
N GLU A 16 18.72 -16.26 -1.54
CA GLU A 16 18.77 -15.23 -2.60
C GLU A 16 17.44 -15.16 -3.37
N GLN A 17 16.87 -16.32 -3.70
CA GLN A 17 15.58 -16.41 -4.36
C GLN A 17 14.47 -15.87 -3.46
N LEU A 18 14.55 -16.06 -2.14
CA LEU A 18 13.59 -15.48 -1.20
C LEU A 18 13.66 -13.93 -1.21
N TYR A 19 14.85 -13.36 -1.38
CA TYR A 19 15.02 -11.94 -1.66
C TYR A 19 14.55 -11.52 -3.07
N HIS A 20 14.07 -12.42 -3.92
CA HIS A 20 13.35 -12.07 -5.16
C HIS A 20 11.83 -12.20 -5.03
N GLY A 21 11.31 -12.29 -3.80
CA GLY A 21 9.88 -12.13 -3.53
C GLY A 21 9.33 -10.84 -4.17
N LEU A 22 8.15 -10.95 -4.77
CA LEU A 22 7.58 -9.84 -5.53
C LEU A 22 6.92 -8.85 -4.56
N VAL A 23 7.19 -7.58 -4.78
CA VAL A 23 6.63 -6.45 -4.04
C VAL A 23 5.73 -5.62 -4.96
N GLY A 24 4.48 -5.40 -4.55
CA GLY A 24 3.56 -4.45 -5.19
C GLY A 24 3.17 -3.34 -4.21
N LEU A 25 2.86 -2.16 -4.74
CA LEU A 25 2.51 -0.98 -3.94
C LEU A 25 1.14 -0.46 -4.36
N GLU A 26 0.33 -0.08 -3.38
CA GLU A 26 -0.90 0.70 -3.57
C GLU A 26 -0.78 1.95 -2.70
N ILE A 27 -0.85 3.14 -3.30
CA ILE A 27 -0.81 4.41 -2.57
C ILE A 27 -2.13 5.13 -2.78
N GLU A 28 -2.85 5.35 -1.70
CA GLU A 28 -4.08 6.14 -1.69
C GLU A 28 -3.71 7.63 -1.50
N GLU A 29 -4.34 8.51 -2.26
CA GLU A 29 -3.97 9.93 -2.33
C GLU A 29 -5.20 10.81 -2.55
N ASN A 30 -5.43 11.79 -1.68
CA ASN A 30 -6.53 12.74 -1.89
C ASN A 30 -6.11 13.88 -2.84
N ARG A 31 -6.92 14.14 -3.86
CA ARG A 31 -6.82 15.37 -4.67
C ARG A 31 -7.36 16.56 -3.89
N VAL A 32 -6.62 17.65 -3.90
CA VAL A 32 -7.00 18.92 -3.29
C VAL A 32 -6.82 20.09 -4.26
N ASN A 33 -7.64 21.11 -4.13
CA ASN A 33 -7.46 22.35 -4.86
C ASN A 33 -6.28 23.17 -4.28
N LYS A 34 -5.94 24.30 -4.90
CA LYS A 34 -4.84 25.20 -4.45
C LYS A 34 -5.02 25.79 -3.04
N LYS A 35 -6.20 25.65 -2.43
CA LYS A 35 -6.51 26.07 -1.05
C LYS A 35 -6.48 24.88 -0.07
N GLY A 36 -6.01 23.70 -0.50
CA GLY A 36 -5.96 22.50 0.33
C GLY A 36 -7.32 21.88 0.66
N GLN A 37 -8.39 22.26 -0.04
CA GLN A 37 -9.71 21.65 0.14
C GLN A 37 -9.83 20.44 -0.78
N LEU A 38 -10.53 19.39 -0.35
CA LEU A 38 -10.80 18.22 -1.19
C LEU A 38 -11.38 18.66 -2.55
N SER A 39 -10.84 18.07 -3.62
CA SER A 39 -11.25 18.41 -4.96
C SER A 39 -12.70 18.00 -5.23
N ARG A 40 -13.39 18.83 -6.01
CA ARG A 40 -14.74 18.55 -6.54
C ARG A 40 -14.72 18.24 -8.02
N GLU A 41 -13.53 18.19 -8.63
CA GLU A 41 -13.39 17.75 -10.02
C GLU A 41 -13.66 16.23 -10.09
N PRO A 42 -14.27 15.74 -11.17
CA PRO A 42 -14.44 14.30 -11.38
C PRO A 42 -13.08 13.60 -11.48
N HIS A 43 -13.08 12.26 -11.49
CA HIS A 43 -11.91 11.51 -11.91
C HIS A 43 -11.42 12.03 -13.27
N PRO A 44 -10.10 12.26 -13.48
CA PRO A 44 -9.64 12.97 -14.67
C PRO A 44 -10.12 12.35 -15.97
N ARG A 45 -10.87 13.11 -16.77
CA ARG A 45 -11.58 12.61 -17.96
C ARG A 45 -10.68 12.08 -19.08
N MET A 46 -9.39 12.39 -19.04
CA MET A 46 -8.43 11.87 -20.01
C MET A 46 -7.93 10.46 -19.69
N LEU A 47 -8.23 9.96 -18.48
CA LEU A 47 -7.90 8.61 -18.05
C LEU A 47 -8.94 7.61 -18.56
N GLY A 48 -8.49 6.39 -18.84
CA GLY A 48 -9.30 5.27 -19.25
C GLY A 48 -10.28 4.81 -18.17
N SER A 49 -11.19 3.92 -18.53
CA SER A 49 -12.22 3.48 -17.59
C SER A 49 -11.62 2.74 -16.40
N ARG A 50 -12.01 3.19 -15.20
CA ARG A 50 -11.75 2.51 -13.91
C ARG A 50 -12.26 1.06 -13.85
N THR A 51 -13.09 0.63 -14.79
CA THR A 51 -13.54 -0.76 -14.87
C THR A 51 -12.41 -1.74 -15.26
N PHE A 52 -11.38 -1.26 -15.96
CA PHE A 52 -10.25 -2.08 -16.39
C PHE A 52 -8.88 -1.46 -16.10
N HIS A 53 -8.82 -0.19 -15.71
CA HIS A 53 -7.55 0.52 -15.53
C HIS A 53 -6.68 -0.17 -14.44
N PRO A 54 -5.47 -0.66 -14.76
CA PRO A 54 -4.69 -1.45 -13.82
C PRO A 54 -3.94 -0.59 -12.78
N TYR A 55 -3.68 0.67 -13.11
CA TYR A 55 -2.77 1.53 -12.32
C TYR A 55 -3.41 2.70 -11.59
N LEU A 56 -4.35 3.42 -12.21
CA LEU A 56 -4.91 4.67 -11.70
C LEU A 56 -6.40 4.48 -11.44
N GLN A 57 -6.75 4.38 -10.17
CA GLN A 57 -8.09 4.10 -9.70
C GLN A 57 -8.56 5.19 -8.73
N THR A 58 -9.75 5.00 -8.17
CA THR A 58 -10.24 5.77 -7.02
C THR A 58 -10.79 4.80 -5.99
N ASP A 59 -10.56 5.06 -4.72
CA ASP A 59 -11.11 4.24 -3.63
C ASP A 59 -12.55 4.68 -3.28
N PHE A 60 -12.79 5.22 -2.08
CA PHE A 60 -14.13 5.54 -1.58
C PHE A 60 -14.75 6.83 -2.15
N ALA A 61 -13.93 7.85 -2.45
CA ALA A 61 -14.38 9.13 -2.99
C ALA A 61 -13.75 9.43 -4.36
N GLU A 62 -14.43 10.21 -5.21
CA GLU A 62 -13.90 10.62 -6.51
C GLU A 62 -12.57 11.38 -6.42
N ALA A 63 -12.35 12.10 -5.32
CA ALA A 63 -11.09 12.81 -5.05
C ALA A 63 -9.99 11.89 -4.53
N GLN A 64 -10.31 10.70 -4.03
CA GLN A 64 -9.37 9.77 -3.40
C GLN A 64 -8.82 8.82 -4.45
N ALA A 65 -7.72 9.21 -5.07
CA ALA A 65 -7.01 8.41 -6.05
C ALA A 65 -6.33 7.22 -5.38
N GLU A 66 -6.14 6.15 -6.15
CA GLU A 66 -5.36 4.99 -5.75
C GLU A 66 -4.39 4.66 -6.89
N VAL A 67 -3.08 4.70 -6.60
CA VAL A 67 -2.01 4.39 -7.55
C VAL A 67 -1.44 3.01 -7.23
N ILE A 68 -1.59 2.09 -8.18
CA ILE A 68 -1.30 0.66 -8.02
C ILE A 68 -0.14 0.29 -8.95
N THR A 69 0.91 -0.34 -8.43
CA THR A 69 2.04 -0.84 -9.25
C THR A 69 1.85 -2.28 -9.68
N ASP A 70 2.58 -2.69 -10.72
CA ASP A 70 2.81 -4.11 -10.95
C ASP A 70 3.71 -4.70 -9.84
N PRO A 71 3.60 -6.00 -9.56
CA PRO A 71 4.52 -6.67 -8.64
C PRO A 71 5.93 -6.74 -9.23
N ASN A 72 6.96 -6.41 -8.44
CA ASN A 72 8.35 -6.36 -8.87
C ASN A 72 9.29 -7.05 -7.87
N PRO A 73 10.26 -7.89 -8.30
CA PRO A 73 11.25 -8.49 -7.39
C PRO A 73 12.27 -7.47 -6.85
N ASN A 74 12.42 -6.32 -7.52
CA ASN A 74 13.37 -5.28 -7.19
C ASN A 74 12.65 -4.02 -6.66
N ILE A 75 13.07 -3.55 -5.48
CA ILE A 75 12.49 -2.37 -4.83
C ILE A 75 12.68 -1.09 -5.68
N GLY A 76 13.83 -0.96 -6.35
CA GLY A 76 14.07 0.14 -7.29
C GLY A 76 13.07 0.13 -8.44
N GLY A 77 12.81 -1.04 -9.03
CA GLY A 77 11.82 -1.22 -10.08
C GLY A 77 10.40 -0.87 -9.65
N ALA A 78 9.97 -1.30 -8.46
CA ALA A 78 8.66 -0.95 -7.90
C ALA A 78 8.52 0.58 -7.71
N LEU A 79 9.54 1.23 -7.14
CA LEU A 79 9.52 2.68 -6.91
C LEU A 79 9.63 3.52 -8.17
N ASP A 80 10.42 3.09 -9.16
CA ASP A 80 10.54 3.79 -10.43
C ASP A 80 9.23 3.70 -11.22
N GLN A 81 8.51 2.57 -11.13
CA GLN A 81 7.16 2.46 -11.69
C GLN A 81 6.17 3.35 -10.92
N LEU A 82 6.15 3.30 -9.58
CA LEU A 82 5.27 4.17 -8.77
C LEU A 82 5.49 5.65 -9.09
N ASP A 83 6.75 6.11 -9.17
CA ASP A 83 7.10 7.49 -9.50
C ASP A 83 6.66 7.86 -10.93
N THR A 84 6.75 6.92 -11.87
CA THR A 84 6.25 7.10 -13.24
C THR A 84 4.72 7.25 -13.25
N LEU A 85 4.00 6.36 -12.57
CA LEU A 85 2.53 6.38 -12.49
C LEU A 85 2.02 7.66 -11.83
N GLN A 86 2.61 8.06 -10.69
CA GLN A 86 2.30 9.33 -10.04
C GLN A 86 2.63 10.53 -10.93
N THR A 87 3.75 10.51 -11.67
CA THR A 87 4.08 11.60 -12.61
C THR A 87 3.02 11.73 -13.71
N ILE A 88 2.57 10.61 -14.27
CA ILE A 88 1.49 10.57 -15.27
C ILE A 88 0.18 11.08 -14.66
N PHE A 89 -0.14 10.64 -13.44
CA PHE A 89 -1.35 11.08 -12.75
C PHE A 89 -1.34 12.59 -12.48
N TYR A 90 -0.26 13.14 -11.93
CA TYR A 90 -0.09 14.57 -11.68
C TYR A 90 -0.24 15.43 -12.95
N ARG A 91 0.30 14.94 -14.06
CA ARG A 91 0.19 15.60 -15.38
C ARG A 91 -1.18 15.43 -16.02
N SER A 92 -2.00 14.52 -15.51
CA SER A 92 -3.38 14.28 -15.94
C SER A 92 -4.43 15.02 -15.09
N LEU A 93 -4.03 15.61 -13.97
CA LEU A 93 -4.92 16.34 -13.07
C LEU A 93 -5.53 17.59 -13.74
N GLN A 94 -6.80 17.85 -13.44
CA GLN A 94 -7.57 18.98 -13.97
C GLN A 94 -7.63 20.14 -12.96
N ALA A 95 -8.13 21.31 -13.39
CA ALA A 95 -8.38 22.50 -12.55
C ALA A 95 -7.22 23.00 -11.67
N GLY A 96 -5.98 22.55 -11.94
CA GLY A 96 -4.85 22.87 -11.10
C GLY A 96 -4.78 22.06 -9.79
N ASP A 97 -5.55 20.98 -9.65
CA ASP A 97 -5.53 20.05 -8.51
C ASP A 97 -4.11 19.59 -8.16
N GLN A 98 -3.90 19.38 -6.87
CA GLN A 98 -2.68 18.88 -6.25
C GLN A 98 -3.01 17.61 -5.47
N ILE A 99 -1.98 16.95 -4.96
CA ILE A 99 -2.14 15.78 -4.09
C ILE A 99 -1.83 16.16 -2.66
N TRP A 100 -2.76 15.81 -1.78
CA TRP A 100 -2.63 15.93 -0.34
C TRP A 100 -1.61 14.92 0.19
N PRO A 101 -0.64 15.34 1.01
CA PRO A 101 0.52 14.51 1.34
C PRO A 101 0.37 13.69 2.64
N LEU A 102 -0.75 13.80 3.35
CA LEU A 102 -0.96 13.20 4.67
C LEU A 102 -2.05 12.12 4.62
N SER A 103 -1.91 11.11 5.48
CA SER A 103 -2.91 10.05 5.65
C SER A 103 -4.25 10.58 6.14
N MET A 104 -4.21 11.49 7.12
CA MET A 104 -5.40 12.20 7.60
C MET A 104 -5.85 13.20 6.54
N PRO A 105 -7.15 13.27 6.22
CA PRO A 105 -7.65 14.20 5.21
C PRO A 105 -7.47 15.66 5.65
N PRO A 106 -7.48 16.62 4.71
CA PRO A 106 -7.60 18.03 5.06
C PRO A 106 -8.95 18.30 5.74
N ARG A 107 -9.18 19.52 6.23
CA ARG A 107 -10.47 19.95 6.80
C ARG A 107 -11.65 19.52 5.90
N ILE A 108 -12.65 18.89 6.51
CA ILE A 108 -13.87 18.40 5.84
C ILE A 108 -15.06 19.23 6.32
N THR A 109 -15.72 19.95 5.41
CA THR A 109 -16.96 20.67 5.75
C THR A 109 -18.20 19.79 5.54
N ALA A 110 -19.34 20.21 6.08
CA ALA A 110 -20.63 19.58 5.78
C ALA A 110 -20.92 19.57 4.26
N ALA A 111 -20.58 20.66 3.56
CA ALA A 111 -20.75 20.74 2.12
C ALA A 111 -19.83 19.77 1.35
N ASP A 112 -18.64 19.47 1.87
CA ASP A 112 -17.75 18.46 1.27
C ASP A 112 -18.29 17.05 1.52
N THR A 113 -18.82 16.79 2.71
CA THR A 113 -19.49 15.53 3.05
C THR A 113 -20.68 15.27 2.12
N ASP A 114 -21.55 16.27 1.92
CA ASP A 114 -22.71 16.16 1.02
C ASP A 114 -22.27 15.98 -0.44
N PHE A 115 -21.23 16.70 -0.87
CA PHE A 115 -20.68 16.56 -2.21
C PHE A 115 -20.16 15.14 -2.44
N ILE A 116 -19.31 14.62 -1.54
CA ILE A 116 -18.77 13.27 -1.63
C ILE A 116 -19.91 12.25 -1.67
N LYS A 117 -20.92 12.38 -0.80
CA LYS A 117 -22.08 11.48 -0.79
C LYS A 117 -22.79 11.42 -2.15
N ALA A 118 -22.96 12.56 -2.80
CA ALA A 118 -23.69 12.68 -4.06
C ALA A 118 -22.87 12.32 -5.33
N HIS A 119 -21.53 12.27 -5.25
CA HIS A 119 -20.67 12.08 -6.42
C HIS A 119 -19.79 10.84 -6.26
N PHE A 120 -20.17 9.77 -6.97
CA PHE A 120 -19.42 8.52 -7.04
C PHE A 120 -19.73 7.80 -8.36
N GLU A 121 -18.80 7.86 -9.31
CA GLU A 121 -18.93 7.40 -10.69
C GLU A 121 -18.42 5.96 -10.88
N ARG A 122 -18.66 5.10 -9.88
CA ARG A 122 -18.38 3.66 -9.92
C ARG A 122 -19.62 2.86 -9.54
N PRO A 123 -20.61 2.73 -10.45
CA PRO A 123 -21.92 2.15 -10.13
C PRO A 123 -21.84 0.71 -9.58
N ALA A 124 -20.85 -0.08 -10.02
CA ALA A 124 -20.63 -1.44 -9.52
C ALA A 124 -20.30 -1.52 -8.01
N TYR A 125 -19.85 -0.42 -7.40
CA TYR A 125 -19.48 -0.35 -5.99
C TYR A 125 -20.42 0.55 -5.17
N ALA A 126 -21.47 1.11 -5.79
CA ALA A 126 -22.31 2.14 -5.17
C ALA A 126 -23.03 1.64 -3.90
N ASP A 127 -23.59 0.43 -3.91
CA ASP A 127 -24.31 -0.12 -2.77
C ASP A 127 -23.38 -0.36 -1.57
N TYR A 128 -22.23 -0.99 -1.81
CA TYR A 128 -21.20 -1.19 -0.80
C TYR A 128 -20.71 0.14 -0.23
N ARG A 129 -20.42 1.12 -1.11
CA ARG A 129 -19.96 2.44 -0.71
C ARG A 129 -21.02 3.21 0.11
N ASN A 130 -22.29 3.08 -0.24
CA ASN A 130 -23.39 3.70 0.51
C ASN A 130 -23.54 3.08 1.90
N TYR A 131 -23.42 1.75 2.00
CA TYR A 131 -23.36 1.05 3.29
C TYR A 131 -22.18 1.58 4.15
N LEU A 132 -20.97 1.68 3.58
CA LEU A 132 -19.80 2.19 4.31
C LEU A 132 -20.00 3.63 4.78
N THR A 133 -20.62 4.46 3.95
CA THR A 133 -20.94 5.86 4.27
C THR A 133 -21.87 5.95 5.47
N GLN A 134 -22.87 5.07 5.56
CA GLN A 134 -23.82 5.04 6.67
C GLN A 134 -23.18 4.50 7.95
N LYS A 135 -22.35 3.46 7.84
CA LYS A 135 -21.76 2.78 9.00
C LYS A 135 -20.61 3.57 9.62
N TYR A 136 -19.71 4.12 8.79
CA TYR A 136 -18.45 4.72 9.24
C TYR A 136 -18.38 6.25 9.05
N GLY A 137 -19.28 6.82 8.24
CA GLY A 137 -19.19 8.22 7.84
C GLY A 137 -18.15 8.47 6.74
N VAL A 138 -18.18 9.68 6.17
CA VAL A 138 -17.30 10.06 5.05
C VAL A 138 -15.88 10.31 5.53
N ALA A 139 -15.70 11.02 6.64
CA ALA A 139 -14.39 11.43 7.13
C ALA A 139 -13.43 10.25 7.36
N SER A 140 -13.94 9.17 7.99
CA SER A 140 -13.16 7.95 8.20
C SER A 140 -12.74 7.29 6.88
N LYS A 141 -13.59 7.33 5.85
CA LYS A 141 -13.34 6.62 4.58
C LYS A 141 -12.46 7.37 3.59
N VAL A 142 -12.27 8.66 3.77
CA VAL A 142 -11.32 9.45 2.95
C VAL A 142 -9.93 9.56 3.59
N MET A 143 -9.65 8.82 4.67
CA MET A 143 -8.27 8.58 5.08
C MET A 143 -7.53 7.81 3.99
N THR A 144 -6.24 8.07 3.88
CA THR A 144 -5.37 7.41 2.90
C THR A 144 -4.26 6.65 3.60
N GLY A 145 -3.75 5.60 2.96
CA GLY A 145 -2.60 4.85 3.41
C GLY A 145 -1.74 4.33 2.26
N ALA A 146 -0.71 3.59 2.63
CA ALA A 146 0.06 2.77 1.71
C ALA A 146 -0.23 1.29 2.00
N HIS A 147 -0.48 0.50 0.96
CA HIS A 147 -0.52 -0.95 1.06
C HIS A 147 0.72 -1.56 0.42
N LEU A 148 1.30 -2.52 1.12
CA LEU A 148 2.47 -3.26 0.65
C LEU A 148 2.09 -4.72 0.42
N ASN A 149 2.16 -5.12 -0.85
CA ASN A 149 1.86 -6.47 -1.29
C ASN A 149 3.16 -7.28 -1.40
N TYR A 150 3.22 -8.48 -0.80
CA TYR A 150 4.39 -9.35 -0.86
C TYR A 150 4.03 -10.80 -1.16
N SER A 151 4.76 -11.43 -2.08
CA SER A 151 4.68 -12.86 -2.37
C SER A 151 6.03 -13.56 -2.27
N ILE A 152 6.02 -14.77 -1.71
CA ILE A 152 7.15 -15.70 -1.77
C ILE A 152 7.20 -16.29 -3.18
N PRO A 153 8.38 -16.38 -3.82
CA PRO A 153 8.46 -17.00 -5.15
C PRO A 153 8.05 -18.48 -5.10
N ASP A 154 7.18 -18.89 -6.03
CA ASP A 154 6.71 -20.28 -6.14
C ASP A 154 7.85 -21.32 -6.18
N PRO A 155 8.99 -21.09 -6.87
CA PRO A 155 10.13 -22.00 -6.81
C PRO A 155 10.69 -22.22 -5.40
N VAL A 156 10.66 -21.20 -4.53
CA VAL A 156 11.09 -21.31 -3.14
C VAL A 156 10.11 -22.16 -2.35
N ILE A 157 8.81 -21.91 -2.49
CA ILE A 157 7.77 -22.71 -1.82
C ILE A 157 7.89 -24.19 -2.22
N ASN A 158 7.96 -24.47 -3.53
CA ASN A 158 8.06 -25.84 -4.04
C ASN A 158 9.33 -26.54 -3.56
N ARG A 159 10.46 -25.81 -3.45
CA ARG A 159 11.71 -26.38 -2.98
C ARG A 159 11.69 -26.67 -1.48
N LEU A 160 11.08 -25.81 -0.68
CA LEU A 160 10.96 -26.04 0.76
C LEU A 160 9.97 -27.17 1.07
N TYR A 161 8.88 -27.28 0.31
CA TYR A 161 7.83 -28.29 0.52
C TYR A 161 8.36 -29.73 0.56
N THR A 162 9.42 -30.05 -0.18
CA THR A 162 10.02 -31.40 -0.20
C THR A 162 10.57 -31.86 1.16
N HIS A 163 10.72 -30.94 2.13
CA HIS A 163 11.15 -31.24 3.50
C HIS A 163 9.98 -31.33 4.49
N TYR A 164 8.77 -31.06 4.03
CA TYR A 164 7.57 -30.94 4.85
C TYR A 164 6.41 -31.79 4.32
N GLU A 165 6.66 -32.75 3.41
CA GLU A 165 5.64 -33.67 2.88
C GLU A 165 5.06 -34.58 3.97
N ASP A 166 5.83 -34.88 5.02
CA ASP A 166 5.35 -35.64 6.19
C ASP A 166 4.44 -34.81 7.11
N GLU A 167 4.48 -33.47 7.00
CA GLU A 167 3.71 -32.54 7.81
C GLU A 167 2.47 -31.99 7.06
N PHE A 168 2.56 -31.86 5.73
CA PHE A 168 1.50 -31.30 4.88
C PHE A 168 1.21 -32.19 3.67
N ASP A 169 -0.02 -32.68 3.57
CA ASP A 169 -0.48 -33.55 2.49
C ASP A 169 -0.42 -32.88 1.11
N GLN A 170 -0.58 -31.56 1.04
CA GLN A 170 -0.55 -30.80 -0.21
C GLN A 170 0.31 -29.54 -0.10
N VAL A 171 0.92 -29.16 -1.22
CA VAL A 171 1.69 -27.89 -1.34
C VAL A 171 0.82 -26.66 -1.02
N VAL A 172 -0.50 -26.75 -1.22
CA VAL A 172 -1.44 -25.69 -0.86
C VAL A 172 -1.52 -25.50 0.65
N ASP A 173 -1.56 -26.59 1.43
CA ASP A 173 -1.58 -26.55 2.89
C ASP A 173 -0.27 -25.98 3.44
N PHE A 174 0.87 -26.43 2.87
CA PHE A 174 2.18 -25.88 3.19
C PHE A 174 2.26 -24.38 2.88
N ARG A 175 1.84 -23.96 1.68
CA ARG A 175 1.80 -22.54 1.29
C ARG A 175 0.95 -21.71 2.25
N ASN A 176 -0.21 -22.22 2.62
CA ASN A 176 -1.10 -21.59 3.58
C ASN A 176 -0.43 -21.45 4.95
N ALA A 177 0.25 -22.50 5.44
CA ALA A 177 0.98 -22.44 6.70
C ALA A 177 2.10 -21.39 6.68
N LEU A 178 2.86 -21.29 5.58
CA LEU A 178 3.91 -20.26 5.43
C LEU A 178 3.32 -18.85 5.51
N TYR A 179 2.30 -18.56 4.69
CA TYR A 179 1.70 -17.23 4.65
C TYR A 179 0.94 -16.88 5.92
N PHE A 180 0.30 -17.84 6.57
CA PHE A 180 -0.43 -17.59 7.80
C PHE A 180 0.52 -17.33 8.97
N ARG A 181 1.65 -18.05 9.06
CA ARG A 181 2.73 -17.71 10.00
C ARG A 181 3.24 -16.29 9.78
N MET A 182 3.49 -15.91 8.52
CA MET A 182 3.90 -14.54 8.21
C MET A 182 2.87 -13.52 8.67
N ALA A 183 1.57 -13.76 8.39
CA ALA A 183 0.50 -12.88 8.83
C ALA A 183 0.46 -12.75 10.36
N GLN A 184 0.55 -13.86 11.09
CA GLN A 184 0.62 -13.87 12.57
C GLN A 184 1.80 -13.03 13.07
N ASN A 185 3.01 -13.26 12.58
CA ASN A 185 4.18 -12.51 13.01
C ASN A 185 4.09 -11.03 12.63
N LEU A 186 3.51 -10.67 11.49
CA LEU A 186 3.28 -9.27 11.12
C LEU A 186 2.27 -8.59 12.04
N VAL A 187 1.20 -9.27 12.44
CA VAL A 187 0.21 -8.76 13.41
C VAL A 187 0.83 -8.62 14.80
N LEU A 188 1.59 -9.63 15.26
CA LEU A 188 2.31 -9.59 16.54
C LEU A 188 3.32 -8.43 16.61
N ASN A 189 3.85 -8.00 15.47
CA ASN A 189 4.80 -6.89 15.36
C ASN A 189 4.17 -5.63 14.74
N GLU A 190 2.83 -5.52 14.69
CA GLU A 190 2.16 -4.35 14.10
C GLU A 190 2.57 -3.05 14.81
N TRP A 191 2.69 -3.10 16.13
CA TRP A 191 3.14 -1.99 16.96
C TRP A 191 4.47 -1.40 16.46
N LEU A 192 5.38 -2.23 15.93
CA LEU A 192 6.68 -1.80 15.42
C LEU A 192 6.51 -0.98 14.13
N LEU A 193 5.60 -1.41 13.24
CA LEU A 193 5.26 -0.67 12.02
C LEU A 193 4.59 0.65 12.35
N THR A 194 3.64 0.65 13.27
CA THR A 194 3.00 1.88 13.78
C THR A 194 4.02 2.82 14.43
N TYR A 195 4.99 2.28 15.18
CA TYR A 195 6.05 3.09 15.78
C TYR A 195 6.94 3.77 14.73
N LEU A 196 7.47 2.99 13.79
CA LEU A 196 8.44 3.45 12.81
C LEU A 196 7.82 4.31 11.70
N PHE A 197 6.57 4.02 11.32
CA PHE A 197 5.94 4.60 10.13
C PHE A 197 4.67 5.40 10.41
N GLY A 198 4.22 5.49 11.66
CA GLY A 198 3.08 6.34 12.04
C GLY A 198 3.30 7.80 11.64
N ALA A 199 2.37 8.36 10.86
CA ALA A 199 2.46 9.68 10.26
C ALA A 199 1.12 10.43 10.25
N SER A 200 0.24 10.14 11.21
CA SER A 200 -1.09 10.73 11.34
C SER A 200 -1.33 11.32 12.74
N PRO A 201 -0.56 12.33 13.18
CA PRO A 201 -0.56 12.73 14.58
C PRO A 201 -1.73 13.58 15.04
N VAL A 202 -2.40 14.27 14.10
CA VAL A 202 -3.54 15.15 14.37
C VAL A 202 -4.61 14.96 13.30
N ALA A 203 -5.85 15.29 13.65
CA ALA A 203 -6.98 15.32 12.74
C ALA A 203 -7.51 16.75 12.58
N GLU A 204 -7.72 17.16 11.33
CA GLU A 204 -8.28 18.47 11.00
C GLU A 204 -9.77 18.56 11.36
N ASP A 205 -10.28 19.79 11.42
CA ASP A 205 -11.69 20.04 11.70
C ASP A 205 -12.61 19.29 10.73
N GLY A 206 -13.68 18.73 11.29
CA GLY A 206 -14.67 17.95 10.53
C GLY A 206 -14.30 16.47 10.32
N PHE A 207 -13.14 16.02 10.82
CA PHE A 207 -12.87 14.58 10.89
C PHE A 207 -13.71 13.89 11.97
N PHE A 208 -13.71 14.45 13.18
CA PHE A 208 -14.56 14.02 14.29
C PHE A 208 -15.69 15.04 14.50
N ASP A 209 -16.90 14.57 14.80
CA ASP A 209 -17.99 15.44 15.30
C ASP A 209 -17.62 16.08 16.64
N GLN A 210 -17.02 15.27 17.52
CA GLN A 210 -16.43 15.71 18.77
C GLN A 210 -15.05 15.06 18.92
N ARG A 211 -14.01 15.87 19.07
CA ARG A 211 -12.64 15.37 19.26
C ARG A 211 -12.55 14.54 20.55
N PRO A 212 -12.09 13.27 20.48
CA PRO A 212 -11.90 12.43 21.66
C PRO A 212 -10.91 13.05 22.65
N ALA A 213 -11.12 12.84 23.96
CA ALA A 213 -10.24 13.39 25.00
C ALA A 213 -8.81 12.84 24.92
N SER A 214 -8.64 11.58 24.50
CA SER A 214 -7.35 10.95 24.23
C SER A 214 -6.60 11.59 23.07
N LEU A 215 -7.29 12.31 22.17
CA LEU A 215 -6.71 13.04 21.04
C LEU A 215 -6.65 14.55 21.30
N SER A 216 -6.59 14.95 22.58
CA SER A 216 -6.41 16.35 23.00
C SER A 216 -5.00 16.89 22.72
N HIS A 217 -4.05 16.01 22.40
CA HIS A 217 -2.68 16.28 22.03
C HIS A 217 -2.30 15.42 20.82
N PRO A 218 -1.24 15.78 20.08
CA PRO A 218 -0.74 14.95 19.00
C PRO A 218 -0.36 13.55 19.48
N VAL A 219 -0.75 12.53 18.73
CA VAL A 219 -0.42 11.11 18.96
C VAL A 219 0.44 10.57 17.83
N ARG A 220 0.91 9.32 17.91
CA ARG A 220 1.79 8.75 16.88
C ARG A 220 1.05 8.48 15.57
N SER A 221 -0.10 7.82 15.63
CA SER A 221 -0.88 7.47 14.44
C SER A 221 -2.36 7.29 14.79
N ILE A 222 -3.18 8.30 14.47
CA ILE A 222 -4.63 8.18 14.58
C ILE A 222 -5.12 7.07 13.64
N ARG A 223 -4.55 6.95 12.43
CA ARG A 223 -4.97 5.98 11.42
C ARG A 223 -4.85 4.53 11.90
N ASN A 224 -3.81 4.18 12.66
CA ASN A 224 -3.59 2.83 13.21
C ASN A 224 -4.14 2.65 14.64
N SER A 225 -4.94 3.60 15.14
CA SER A 225 -5.71 3.44 16.38
C SER A 225 -7.16 3.05 16.09
N HIS A 226 -7.93 2.71 17.12
CA HIS A 226 -9.37 2.46 16.97
C HIS A 226 -10.19 3.68 16.48
N PHE A 227 -9.63 4.90 16.51
CA PHE A 227 -10.26 6.09 15.91
C PHE A 227 -10.07 6.19 14.40
N GLY A 228 -9.15 5.39 13.85
CA GLY A 228 -8.71 5.43 12.47
C GLY A 228 -9.36 4.37 11.61
N TYR A 229 -8.53 3.69 10.82
CA TYR A 229 -8.96 2.72 9.81
C TYR A 229 -9.20 1.35 10.46
N ALA A 230 -10.26 1.27 11.26
CA ALA A 230 -10.64 0.07 12.00
C ALA A 230 -12.11 -0.29 11.77
N ASN A 231 -12.46 -1.57 11.96
CA ASN A 231 -13.86 -1.95 12.12
C ASN A 231 -14.41 -1.37 13.44
N LEU A 232 -15.73 -1.22 13.56
CA LEU A 232 -16.30 -0.65 14.78
C LEU A 232 -16.15 -1.67 15.94
N PRO A 233 -15.98 -1.23 17.20
CA PRO A 233 -15.83 -2.15 18.34
C PRO A 233 -16.97 -3.19 18.48
N GLY A 234 -18.18 -2.86 18.00
CA GLY A 234 -19.33 -3.77 18.01
C GLY A 234 -19.42 -4.75 16.83
N ASP A 235 -18.46 -4.72 15.90
CA ASP A 235 -18.39 -5.60 14.73
C ASP A 235 -17.85 -6.99 15.09
N GLY A 236 -17.16 -7.14 16.23
CA GLY A 236 -16.58 -8.43 16.64
C GLY A 236 -15.34 -8.83 15.82
N VAL A 237 -14.61 -7.83 15.31
CA VAL A 237 -13.31 -8.00 14.66
C VAL A 237 -12.24 -7.59 15.65
N ASP A 238 -11.29 -8.49 15.93
CA ASP A 238 -10.11 -8.24 16.75
C ASP A 238 -8.93 -9.07 16.21
N ALA A 239 -7.73 -8.87 16.75
CA ALA A 239 -6.52 -9.53 16.27
C ALA A 239 -6.54 -11.06 16.46
N THR A 240 -7.40 -11.62 17.32
CA THR A 240 -7.47 -13.09 17.54
C THR A 240 -7.97 -13.84 16.32
N ILE A 241 -8.54 -13.15 15.33
CA ILE A 241 -8.90 -13.72 14.03
C ILE A 241 -7.73 -14.44 13.34
N TYR A 242 -6.48 -14.03 13.63
CA TYR A 242 -5.28 -14.67 13.10
C TYR A 242 -4.79 -15.88 13.93
N GLN A 243 -5.60 -16.44 14.84
CA GLN A 243 -5.17 -17.58 15.65
C GLN A 243 -4.93 -18.86 14.82
N SER A 244 -5.71 -19.08 13.76
CA SER A 244 -5.53 -20.17 12.80
C SER A 244 -6.25 -19.85 11.49
N LEU A 245 -5.78 -20.40 10.36
CA LEU A 245 -6.44 -20.18 9.07
C LEU A 245 -7.90 -20.66 9.05
N PRO A 246 -8.26 -21.84 9.61
CA PRO A 246 -9.66 -22.25 9.71
C PRO A 246 -10.52 -21.27 10.51
N TYR A 247 -10.00 -20.75 11.63
CA TYR A 247 -10.73 -19.75 12.42
C TYR A 247 -10.88 -18.42 11.66
N PHE A 248 -9.83 -17.97 10.97
CA PHE A 248 -9.87 -16.77 10.15
C PHE A 248 -10.98 -16.84 9.09
N ILE A 249 -11.05 -17.96 8.36
CA ILE A 249 -12.07 -18.19 7.32
C ILE A 249 -13.47 -18.26 7.95
N GLN A 250 -13.64 -19.06 9.00
CA GLN A 250 -14.94 -19.26 9.63
C GLN A 250 -15.48 -17.97 10.26
N HIS A 251 -14.67 -17.30 11.08
CA HIS A 251 -15.08 -16.09 11.78
C HIS A 251 -15.44 -14.95 10.82
N LEU A 252 -14.63 -14.71 9.78
CA LEU A 252 -14.99 -13.72 8.76
C LEU A 252 -16.25 -14.10 7.99
N THR A 253 -16.45 -15.39 7.70
CA THR A 253 -17.68 -15.86 7.04
C THR A 253 -18.89 -15.60 7.94
N ASP A 254 -18.81 -15.93 9.23
CA ASP A 254 -19.87 -15.70 10.20
C ASP A 254 -20.21 -14.20 10.34
N LEU A 255 -19.21 -13.32 10.32
CA LEU A 255 -19.40 -11.87 10.35
C LEU A 255 -20.11 -11.33 9.10
N VAL A 256 -19.84 -11.90 7.94
CA VAL A 256 -20.55 -11.54 6.69
C VAL A 256 -21.97 -12.10 6.69
N ASP A 257 -22.15 -13.37 7.06
CA ASP A 257 -23.46 -14.02 7.09
C ASP A 257 -24.41 -13.40 8.13
N SER A 258 -23.87 -12.92 9.26
CA SER A 258 -24.60 -12.18 10.29
C SER A 258 -24.79 -10.69 9.98
N GLN A 259 -24.35 -10.21 8.80
CA GLN A 259 -24.43 -8.82 8.36
C GLN A 259 -23.72 -7.82 9.29
N LYS A 260 -22.76 -8.29 10.09
CA LYS A 260 -21.83 -7.43 10.83
C LYS A 260 -20.87 -6.75 9.87
N LEU A 261 -20.45 -7.46 8.83
CA LEU A 261 -19.73 -6.95 7.68
C LEU A 261 -20.57 -7.18 6.41
N TYR A 262 -20.50 -6.26 5.46
CA TYR A 262 -21.11 -6.36 4.15
C TYR A 262 -20.45 -7.44 3.29
N SER A 263 -19.11 -7.55 3.37
CA SER A 263 -18.32 -8.56 2.67
C SER A 263 -16.94 -8.70 3.30
N GLN A 264 -16.16 -9.68 2.86
CA GLN A 264 -14.75 -9.84 3.23
C GLN A 264 -13.90 -8.58 2.96
N ALA A 265 -14.31 -7.71 2.02
CA ALA A 265 -13.60 -6.48 1.70
C ALA A 265 -13.71 -5.39 2.80
N GLU A 266 -14.65 -5.55 3.75
CA GLU A 266 -14.82 -4.65 4.90
C GLU A 266 -13.92 -5.04 6.08
N PHE A 267 -13.25 -6.20 6.05
CA PHE A 267 -12.31 -6.58 7.10
C PHE A 267 -11.09 -5.64 7.12
N TYR A 268 -11.01 -4.75 8.11
CA TYR A 268 -9.96 -3.74 8.25
C TYR A 268 -8.83 -4.21 9.18
N GLY A 269 -8.40 -5.46 9.03
CA GLY A 269 -7.20 -5.96 9.68
C GLY A 269 -5.90 -5.45 9.04
N PRO A 270 -4.78 -5.48 9.77
CA PRO A 270 -3.49 -4.97 9.30
C PRO A 270 -2.87 -5.79 8.18
N VAL A 271 -3.25 -7.07 8.03
CA VAL A 271 -2.71 -7.99 7.01
C VAL A 271 -3.84 -8.76 6.32
N ARG A 272 -3.98 -8.63 5.00
CA ARG A 272 -4.95 -9.43 4.23
C ARG A 272 -4.30 -10.59 3.51
N LEU A 273 -4.99 -11.73 3.54
CA LEU A 273 -4.69 -12.90 2.72
C LEU A 273 -5.31 -12.71 1.33
N ARG A 274 -4.48 -12.70 0.28
CA ARG A 274 -4.94 -12.39 -1.09
C ARG A 274 -4.68 -13.55 -2.04
N GLY A 275 -5.31 -13.50 -3.22
CA GLY A 275 -5.16 -14.50 -4.28
C GLY A 275 -6.39 -15.35 -4.58
N VAL A 276 -7.49 -15.14 -3.85
CA VAL A 276 -8.77 -15.80 -4.08
C VAL A 276 -9.91 -14.77 -4.03
N ASN A 277 -11.02 -15.08 -4.72
CA ASN A 277 -12.20 -14.22 -4.72
C ASN A 277 -13.09 -14.45 -3.49
N GLN A 278 -13.11 -15.67 -2.96
CA GLN A 278 -13.94 -16.08 -1.83
C GLN A 278 -13.04 -16.67 -0.73
N LEU A 279 -13.30 -16.36 0.55
CA LEU A 279 -12.46 -16.84 1.66
C LEU A 279 -12.31 -18.36 1.73
N HIS A 280 -13.38 -19.12 1.46
CA HIS A 280 -13.33 -20.58 1.51
C HIS A 280 -12.38 -21.19 0.45
N ASP A 281 -12.13 -20.49 -0.66
CA ASP A 281 -11.18 -20.92 -1.68
C ASP A 281 -9.73 -20.91 -1.17
N LEU A 282 -9.41 -20.25 -0.04
CA LEU A 282 -8.08 -20.32 0.56
C LEU A 282 -7.68 -21.75 0.89
N SER A 283 -8.64 -22.58 1.31
CA SER A 283 -8.39 -23.99 1.64
C SER A 283 -7.96 -24.84 0.43
N THR A 284 -8.41 -24.50 -0.77
CA THR A 284 -8.17 -25.33 -1.98
C THR A 284 -7.21 -24.68 -2.99
N LYS A 285 -7.17 -23.35 -3.07
CA LYS A 285 -6.33 -22.59 -4.02
C LYS A 285 -5.09 -21.96 -3.38
N GLY A 286 -5.12 -21.81 -2.05
CA GLY A 286 -4.05 -21.24 -1.25
C GLY A 286 -3.93 -19.71 -1.34
N VAL A 287 -3.34 -19.10 -0.31
CA VAL A 287 -2.91 -17.69 -0.32
C VAL A 287 -1.86 -17.49 -1.41
N ARG A 288 -1.95 -16.41 -2.19
CA ARG A 288 -0.96 -16.07 -3.24
C ARG A 288 0.02 -14.98 -2.82
N TYR A 289 -0.44 -14.04 -2.02
CA TYR A 289 0.36 -12.96 -1.48
C TYR A 289 -0.31 -12.38 -0.22
N LEU A 290 0.47 -11.65 0.57
CA LEU A 290 -0.03 -10.85 1.70
C LEU A 290 -0.10 -9.38 1.31
N GLU A 291 -1.09 -8.68 1.84
CA GLU A 291 -1.25 -7.23 1.72
C GLU A 291 -1.16 -6.62 3.13
N VAL A 292 -0.09 -5.88 3.42
CA VAL A 292 0.09 -5.13 4.68
C VAL A 292 -0.51 -3.74 4.53
N ARG A 293 -1.36 -3.32 5.46
CA ARG A 293 -2.20 -2.12 5.35
C ARG A 293 -1.99 -1.08 6.45
N CYS A 294 -1.20 -1.41 7.48
CA CYS A 294 -0.93 -0.55 8.63
C CYS A 294 0.14 0.54 8.37
N LEU A 295 0.44 0.87 7.11
CA LEU A 295 1.40 1.92 6.76
C LEU A 295 0.67 3.23 6.46
N ASP A 296 1.00 4.26 7.23
CA ASP A 296 0.61 5.64 6.91
C ASP A 296 1.46 6.13 5.71
N THR A 297 0.85 6.98 4.88
CA THR A 297 1.58 7.75 3.88
C THR A 297 2.49 8.78 4.54
N THR A 298 3.74 8.87 4.09
CA THR A 298 4.71 9.85 4.62
C THR A 298 4.79 11.12 3.76
N PRO A 299 4.67 12.33 4.35
CA PRO A 299 4.84 13.60 3.62
C PRO A 299 6.31 13.97 3.36
N PHE A 300 7.25 13.12 3.76
CA PHE A 300 8.69 13.34 3.56
C PHE A 300 9.21 12.74 2.26
N HIS A 301 8.41 11.89 1.60
CA HIS A 301 8.70 11.32 0.30
C HIS A 301 7.50 11.52 -0.63
N SER A 302 7.73 12.06 -1.82
CA SER A 302 6.65 12.33 -2.79
C SER A 302 5.97 11.08 -3.34
N ASN A 303 6.49 9.90 -3.02
CA ASN A 303 5.89 8.61 -3.36
C ASN A 303 4.99 8.07 -2.24
N GLY A 304 4.82 8.79 -1.13
CA GLY A 304 4.07 8.33 0.04
C GLY A 304 4.78 7.25 0.87
N ILE A 305 5.85 6.64 0.35
CA ILE A 305 6.69 5.64 1.03
C ILE A 305 8.16 5.81 0.61
N SER A 306 9.10 5.46 1.49
CA SER A 306 10.54 5.57 1.22
C SER A 306 11.15 4.25 0.73
N ARG A 307 12.25 4.34 -0.02
CA ARG A 307 13.04 3.17 -0.42
C ARG A 307 13.57 2.39 0.78
N HIS A 308 14.04 3.09 1.82
CA HIS A 308 14.55 2.47 3.03
C HIS A 308 13.47 1.67 3.74
N ALA A 309 12.23 2.19 3.84
CA ALA A 309 11.10 1.47 4.41
C ALA A 309 10.83 0.15 3.65
N LEU A 310 10.86 0.17 2.31
CA LEU A 310 10.65 -1.04 1.52
C LEU A 310 11.76 -2.09 1.69
N TYR A 311 13.02 -1.68 1.85
CA TYR A 311 14.11 -2.61 2.19
C TYR A 311 13.93 -3.22 3.57
N PHE A 312 13.60 -2.42 4.58
CA PHE A 312 13.25 -2.91 5.91
C PHE A 312 12.11 -3.93 5.86
N MET A 313 11.01 -3.60 5.19
CA MET A 313 9.84 -4.48 5.07
C MET A 313 10.19 -5.80 4.39
N LYS A 314 11.06 -5.78 3.37
CA LYS A 314 11.49 -7.00 2.67
C LYS A 314 12.17 -7.99 3.61
N LEU A 315 13.02 -7.50 4.52
CA LEU A 315 13.61 -8.38 5.53
C LEU A 315 12.62 -8.73 6.64
N LEU A 316 11.73 -7.81 7.03
CA LEU A 316 10.69 -8.10 8.01
C LEU A 316 9.76 -9.23 7.53
N PHE A 317 9.47 -9.33 6.23
CA PHE A 317 8.74 -10.47 5.67
C PHE A 317 9.48 -11.79 5.84
N VAL A 318 10.80 -11.80 5.59
CA VAL A 318 11.63 -12.99 5.81
C VAL A 318 11.70 -13.34 7.29
N TYR A 319 11.81 -12.36 8.17
CA TYR A 319 11.74 -12.54 9.62
C TYR A 319 10.39 -13.13 10.04
N ALA A 320 9.28 -12.57 9.57
CA ALA A 320 7.94 -13.06 9.84
C ALA A 320 7.71 -14.49 9.31
N LEU A 321 8.39 -14.87 8.23
CA LEU A 321 8.33 -16.22 7.67
C LEU A 321 9.04 -17.24 8.57
N VAL A 322 10.22 -16.89 9.10
CA VAL A 322 11.08 -17.87 9.80
C VAL A 322 10.93 -17.86 11.31
N THR A 323 10.32 -16.83 11.89
CA THR A 323 10.09 -16.72 13.33
C THR A 323 8.99 -17.71 13.76
N PRO A 324 9.30 -18.68 14.63
CA PRO A 324 8.29 -19.61 15.14
C PRO A 324 7.21 -18.87 15.94
N VAL A 325 5.98 -19.37 15.87
CA VAL A 325 4.83 -18.87 16.63
C VAL A 325 4.43 -19.93 17.65
N ASP A 326 4.17 -19.52 18.90
CA ASP A 326 3.63 -20.42 19.93
C ASP A 326 2.12 -20.56 19.75
N GLU A 327 1.71 -21.59 19.01
CA GLU A 327 0.31 -21.90 18.72
C GLU A 327 -0.54 -22.08 20.01
N SER A 328 0.06 -22.44 21.14
CA SER A 328 -0.66 -22.62 22.40
C SER A 328 -1.05 -21.32 23.10
N GLN A 329 -0.32 -20.23 22.80
CA GLN A 329 -0.54 -18.90 23.39
C GLN A 329 -0.94 -17.85 22.35
N ILE A 330 -1.08 -18.23 21.07
CA ILE A 330 -1.22 -17.27 19.97
C ILE A 330 -2.44 -16.35 20.14
N ALA A 331 -3.57 -16.85 20.63
CA ALA A 331 -4.75 -16.02 20.84
C ALA A 331 -4.50 -14.90 21.88
N ASP A 332 -3.86 -15.24 23.02
CA ASP A 332 -3.52 -14.26 24.06
C ASP A 332 -2.43 -13.29 23.57
N GLN A 333 -1.44 -13.78 22.81
CA GLN A 333 -0.40 -12.94 22.22
C GLN A 333 -0.96 -11.96 21.19
N LEU A 334 -1.88 -12.38 20.33
CA LEU A 334 -2.55 -11.52 19.36
C LEU A 334 -3.37 -10.43 20.05
N LYS A 335 -4.12 -10.80 21.10
CA LYS A 335 -4.89 -9.83 21.89
C LYS A 335 -3.98 -8.82 22.58
N GLN A 336 -2.84 -9.25 23.12
CA GLN A 336 -1.86 -8.34 23.69
C GLN A 336 -1.21 -7.47 22.61
N ALA A 337 -0.93 -8.00 21.42
CA ALA A 337 -0.35 -7.24 20.31
C ALA A 337 -1.27 -6.12 19.82
N GLU A 338 -2.58 -6.36 19.76
CA GLU A 338 -3.58 -5.33 19.44
C GLU A 338 -3.61 -4.22 20.50
N ALA A 339 -3.61 -4.60 21.79
CA ALA A 339 -3.55 -3.63 22.89
C ALA A 339 -2.23 -2.83 22.89
N ASP A 340 -1.10 -3.50 22.59
CA ASP A 340 0.21 -2.86 22.48
C ASP A 340 0.22 -1.87 21.31
N ASN A 341 -0.31 -2.26 20.14
CA ASN A 341 -0.39 -1.40 18.97
C ASN A 341 -1.27 -0.17 19.25
N GLU A 342 -2.43 -0.35 19.86
CA GLU A 342 -3.32 0.74 20.25
C GLU A 342 -2.61 1.73 21.19
N GLN A 343 -1.87 1.23 22.19
CA GLN A 343 -1.09 2.08 23.07
C GLN A 343 0.01 2.82 22.30
N VAL A 344 0.78 2.14 21.44
CA VAL A 344 1.83 2.76 20.62
C VAL A 344 1.28 3.81 19.66
N ALA A 345 0.11 3.55 19.05
CA ALA A 345 -0.57 4.46 18.15
C ALA A 345 -0.98 5.77 18.85
N LEU A 346 -1.40 5.68 20.11
CA LEU A 346 -1.84 6.80 20.94
C LEU A 346 -0.73 7.46 21.77
N GLU A 347 0.51 6.95 21.72
CA GLU A 347 1.64 7.59 22.39
C GLU A 347 1.92 8.98 21.81
N GLU A 348 2.43 9.87 22.66
CA GLU A 348 2.92 11.16 22.23
C GLU A 348 4.15 10.99 21.29
N PRO A 349 4.16 11.60 20.09
CA PRO A 349 5.19 11.34 19.06
C PRO A 349 6.64 11.46 19.50
N SER A 350 6.96 12.48 20.29
CA SER A 350 8.33 12.79 20.74
C SER A 350 8.80 11.95 21.92
N HIS A 351 7.95 11.10 22.48
CA HIS A 351 8.35 10.17 23.54
C HIS A 351 8.78 8.81 22.96
N ALA A 352 9.76 8.22 23.63
CA ALA A 352 10.17 6.85 23.38
C ALA A 352 9.01 5.91 23.74
N THR A 353 8.82 4.86 22.93
CA THR A 353 7.73 3.92 23.17
C THR A 353 7.96 3.06 24.41
N PHE A 354 6.89 2.64 25.08
CA PHE A 354 6.99 1.65 26.16
C PHE A 354 7.62 0.32 25.69
N LYS A 355 7.58 0.05 24.38
CA LYS A 355 8.10 -1.16 23.72
C LYS A 355 9.58 -1.07 23.32
N VAL A 356 10.34 -0.04 23.70
CA VAL A 356 11.76 0.15 23.29
C VAL A 356 12.62 -1.09 23.51
N ALA A 357 12.48 -1.76 24.66
CA ALA A 357 13.26 -2.96 24.97
C ALA A 357 12.92 -4.14 24.04
N GLU A 358 11.67 -4.25 23.60
CA GLU A 358 11.25 -5.24 22.60
C GLU A 358 11.74 -4.86 21.21
N GLY A 359 11.63 -3.58 20.82
CA GLY A 359 12.16 -3.09 19.56
C GLY A 359 13.63 -3.42 19.39
N LYS A 360 14.46 -3.14 20.41
CA LYS A 360 15.88 -3.50 20.41
C LYS A 360 16.12 -5.00 20.20
N ARG A 361 15.30 -5.87 20.82
CA ARG A 361 15.38 -7.32 20.64
C ARG A 361 15.02 -7.73 19.21
N VAL A 362 13.93 -7.19 18.66
CA VAL A 362 13.51 -7.48 17.27
C VAL A 362 14.57 -7.02 16.27
N PHE A 363 15.13 -5.82 16.42
CA PHE A 363 16.22 -5.34 15.56
C PHE A 363 17.49 -6.17 15.67
N GLN A 364 17.87 -6.61 16.87
CA GLN A 364 18.97 -7.56 17.03
C GLN A 364 18.70 -8.87 16.28
N GLN A 365 17.49 -9.43 16.39
CA GLN A 365 17.12 -10.66 15.70
C GLN A 365 17.07 -10.49 14.17
N LEU A 366 16.59 -9.34 13.68
CA LEU A 366 16.62 -8.98 12.26
C LEU A 366 18.06 -8.91 11.74
N HIS A 367 18.96 -8.26 12.47
CA HIS A 367 20.37 -8.19 12.10
C HIS A 367 21.02 -9.57 12.10
N GLU A 368 20.80 -10.40 13.14
CA GLU A 368 21.28 -11.78 13.16
C GLU A 368 20.75 -12.63 12.01
N LEU A 369 19.48 -12.44 11.64
CA LEU A 369 18.86 -13.11 10.50
C LEU A 369 19.50 -12.67 9.19
N ALA A 370 19.70 -11.37 8.99
CA ALA A 370 20.35 -10.80 7.82
C ALA A 370 21.75 -11.39 7.62
N VAL A 371 22.54 -11.48 8.70
CA VAL A 371 23.87 -12.12 8.66
C VAL A 371 23.76 -13.62 8.32
N LYS A 372 22.84 -14.35 8.96
CA LYS A 372 22.66 -15.80 8.74
C LYS A 372 22.25 -16.14 7.30
N LEU A 373 21.58 -15.22 6.61
CA LEU A 373 21.05 -15.40 5.25
C LEU A 373 21.86 -14.67 4.18
N ASN A 374 22.96 -14.00 4.54
CA ASN A 374 23.77 -13.18 3.65
C ASN A 374 22.93 -12.11 2.91
N ALA A 375 22.11 -11.37 3.66
CA ALA A 375 21.29 -10.30 3.11
C ALA A 375 22.14 -9.25 2.37
N HIS A 376 21.54 -8.65 1.34
CA HIS A 376 22.17 -7.56 0.59
C HIS A 376 22.42 -6.35 1.51
N THR A 377 23.46 -5.57 1.19
CA THR A 377 23.89 -4.44 2.02
C THR A 377 22.78 -3.41 2.23
N GLU A 378 21.92 -3.18 1.22
CA GLU A 378 20.78 -2.26 1.32
C GLU A 378 19.75 -2.71 2.36
N LEU A 379 19.57 -4.02 2.56
CA LEU A 379 18.68 -4.56 3.59
C LEU A 379 19.29 -4.36 4.98
N ILE A 380 20.59 -4.64 5.13
CA ILE A 380 21.30 -4.48 6.41
C ILE A 380 21.31 -3.01 6.84
N ASN A 381 21.67 -2.10 5.94
CA ASN A 381 21.68 -0.67 6.23
C ASN A 381 20.29 -0.18 6.67
N ALA A 382 19.22 -0.65 6.04
CA ALA A 382 17.87 -0.28 6.46
C ALA A 382 17.54 -0.76 7.88
N ILE A 383 17.99 -1.96 8.30
CA ILE A 383 17.83 -2.42 9.69
C ILE A 383 18.58 -1.49 10.64
N ASP A 384 19.84 -1.20 10.35
CA ASP A 384 20.70 -0.41 11.24
C ASP A 384 20.13 1.00 11.43
N ASP A 385 19.69 1.64 10.33
CA ASP A 385 19.07 2.96 10.37
C ASP A 385 17.76 2.97 11.18
N PHE A 386 16.87 1.98 10.97
CA PHE A 386 15.63 1.92 11.75
C PHE A 386 15.83 1.44 13.20
N ALA A 387 16.92 0.73 13.50
CA ALA A 387 17.29 0.40 14.86
C ALA A 387 17.62 1.66 15.67
N GLU A 388 18.23 2.67 15.02
CA GLU A 388 18.47 3.99 15.64
C GLU A 388 17.15 4.69 15.97
N VAL A 389 16.16 4.64 15.09
CA VAL A 389 14.83 5.26 15.29
C VAL A 389 14.16 4.74 16.57
N ILE A 390 14.37 3.48 16.96
CA ILE A 390 13.82 2.91 18.21
C ILE A 390 14.30 3.65 19.47
N THR A 391 15.52 4.21 19.45
CA THR A 391 16.07 4.97 20.58
C THR A 391 16.00 6.48 20.40
N HIS A 392 15.62 6.93 19.21
CA HIS A 392 15.57 8.33 18.80
C HIS A 392 14.18 8.67 18.25
N PRO A 393 13.16 8.82 19.12
CA PRO A 393 11.77 9.02 18.70
C PRO A 393 11.56 10.26 17.83
N GLU A 394 12.43 11.28 17.93
CA GLU A 394 12.45 12.46 17.07
C GLU A 394 12.63 12.16 15.58
N LEU A 395 13.16 10.98 15.25
CA LEU A 395 13.33 10.51 13.87
C LEU A 395 12.07 9.83 13.31
N THR A 396 11.07 9.55 14.14
CA THR A 396 9.80 8.98 13.67
C THR A 396 9.00 10.00 12.85
N PRO A 397 8.26 9.58 11.81
CA PRO A 397 7.52 10.51 10.95
C PRO A 397 6.51 11.37 11.72
N SER A 398 5.82 10.80 12.71
CA SER A 398 4.91 11.54 13.59
C SER A 398 5.61 12.64 14.40
N ALA A 399 6.80 12.38 14.95
CA ALA A 399 7.55 13.39 15.69
C ALA A 399 8.09 14.49 14.75
N MET A 400 8.55 14.11 13.56
CA MET A 400 8.92 15.07 12.53
C MET A 400 7.73 15.95 12.12
N LEU A 401 6.52 15.37 11.98
CA LEU A 401 5.29 16.11 11.66
C LEU A 401 4.86 17.05 12.78
N LYS A 402 5.04 16.68 14.04
CA LYS A 402 4.76 17.55 15.18
C LYS A 402 5.49 18.89 15.09
N SER A 403 6.72 18.90 14.53
CA SER A 403 7.49 20.14 14.30
C SER A 403 6.90 21.08 13.23
N HIS A 404 5.87 20.63 12.50
CA HIS A 404 5.19 21.37 11.43
C HIS A 404 3.77 21.82 11.79
N LEU A 405 3.31 21.58 13.03
CA LEU A 405 2.03 22.10 13.52
C LEU A 405 2.07 23.63 13.63
N ASP A 406 0.99 24.30 13.23
CA ASP A 406 0.81 25.73 13.44
C ASP A 406 0.26 26.07 14.85
N GLU A 407 -0.01 27.34 15.12
CA GLU A 407 -0.52 27.77 16.44
C GLU A 407 -1.87 27.19 16.85
N ASN A 408 -2.59 26.51 15.94
CA ASN A 408 -3.88 25.88 16.19
C ASN A 408 -3.79 24.34 16.19
N ASP A 409 -2.58 23.77 16.31
CA ASP A 409 -2.32 22.33 16.18
C ASP A 409 -2.80 21.73 14.84
N SER A 410 -2.70 22.50 13.75
CA SER A 410 -3.08 22.08 12.39
C SER A 410 -1.87 21.80 11.51
N LEU A 411 -2.02 20.81 10.62
CA LEU A 411 -1.08 20.52 9.53
C LEU A 411 -1.56 21.08 8.18
N MET A 412 -2.67 21.85 8.12
CA MET A 412 -3.21 22.40 6.88
C MET A 412 -2.16 23.18 6.07
N THR A 413 -1.44 24.08 6.72
CA THR A 413 -0.41 24.92 6.08
C THR A 413 0.74 24.06 5.53
N PHE A 414 1.21 23.09 6.32
CA PHE A 414 2.27 22.17 5.89
C PHE A 414 1.83 21.29 4.72
N GLY A 415 0.63 20.70 4.80
CA GLY A 415 0.08 19.85 3.75
C GLY A 415 -0.10 20.59 2.43
N GLN A 416 -0.62 21.82 2.47
CA GLN A 416 -0.74 22.68 1.28
C GLN A 416 0.61 23.02 0.65
N LEU A 417 1.60 23.37 1.48
CA LEU A 417 2.96 23.66 1.02
C LEU A 417 3.57 22.46 0.31
N LYS A 418 3.49 21.27 0.92
CA LYS A 418 4.02 20.02 0.35
C LYS A 418 3.30 19.64 -0.95
N ALA A 419 1.97 19.72 -0.98
CA ALA A 419 1.17 19.49 -2.19
C ALA A 419 1.63 20.37 -3.37
N THR A 420 1.87 21.66 -3.08
CA THR A 420 2.37 22.63 -4.06
C THR A 420 3.79 22.29 -4.55
N VAL A 421 4.71 22.02 -3.62
CA VAL A 421 6.11 21.67 -3.95
C VAL A 421 6.18 20.38 -4.77
N TRP A 422 5.43 19.35 -4.38
CA TRP A 422 5.41 18.06 -5.09
C TRP A 422 4.88 18.22 -6.51
N LYS A 423 3.78 18.98 -6.68
CA LYS A 423 3.25 19.25 -8.01
C LYS A 423 4.26 19.99 -8.88
N ALA A 424 4.87 21.06 -8.36
CA ALA A 424 5.85 21.83 -9.11
C ALA A 424 7.04 20.95 -9.54
N LYS A 425 7.54 20.09 -8.64
CA LYS A 425 8.64 19.18 -8.93
C LYS A 425 8.28 18.14 -10.01
N ARG A 426 7.10 17.51 -9.95
CA ARG A 426 6.71 16.46 -10.93
C ARG A 426 6.37 17.04 -12.29
N VAL A 427 5.59 18.12 -12.32
CA VAL A 427 5.10 18.72 -13.58
C VAL A 427 6.18 19.59 -14.24
N GLY A 428 7.08 20.21 -13.47
CA GLY A 428 8.13 21.09 -13.98
C GLY A 428 9.39 20.38 -14.47
N THR A 429 9.37 19.07 -14.69
CA THR A 429 10.52 18.34 -15.26
C THR A 429 10.51 18.42 -16.79
N ASP A 430 11.69 18.64 -17.38
CA ASP A 430 11.85 18.75 -18.85
C ASP A 430 11.45 17.48 -19.59
N GLN A 431 11.84 16.31 -19.05
CA GLN A 431 11.45 15.01 -19.60
C GLN A 431 10.01 14.68 -19.21
N LEU A 432 9.28 14.01 -20.12
CA LEU A 432 7.90 13.60 -19.87
C LEU A 432 7.81 12.57 -18.74
N LEU A 433 8.68 11.57 -18.79
CA LEU A 433 8.81 10.48 -17.81
C LEU A 433 10.26 10.42 -17.30
N PRO A 434 10.61 11.16 -16.24
CA PRO A 434 12.01 11.29 -15.77
C PRO A 434 12.67 9.96 -15.37
N ARG A 435 11.90 8.96 -14.93
CA ARG A 435 12.40 7.61 -14.60
C ARG A 435 12.71 6.76 -15.83
N MET A 436 12.33 7.22 -17.01
CA MET A 436 12.54 6.56 -18.28
C MET A 436 13.42 7.41 -19.20
N SER A 437 14.40 8.11 -18.63
CA SER A 437 15.29 9.04 -19.33
C SER A 437 16.11 8.43 -20.47
N ARG A 438 16.20 7.09 -20.53
CA ARG A 438 16.84 6.33 -21.60
C ARG A 438 15.96 6.14 -22.83
N LEU A 439 14.65 6.41 -22.74
CA LEU A 439 13.71 6.30 -23.85
C LEU A 439 13.65 7.60 -24.64
N SER A 440 13.44 7.49 -25.94
CA SER A 440 13.11 8.63 -26.81
C SER A 440 11.86 9.37 -26.33
N ALA A 441 11.70 10.64 -26.72
CA ALA A 441 10.51 11.41 -26.39
C ALA A 441 9.23 10.74 -26.92
N ASN A 442 9.28 10.14 -28.10
CA ASN A 442 8.15 9.41 -28.69
C ASN A 442 7.78 8.17 -27.88
N ALA A 443 8.77 7.38 -27.45
CA ALA A 443 8.53 6.24 -26.57
C ALA A 443 7.96 6.66 -25.20
N GLN A 444 8.46 7.75 -24.61
CA GLN A 444 7.89 8.30 -23.38
C GLN A 444 6.44 8.76 -23.58
N ASN A 445 6.13 9.43 -24.70
CA ASN A 445 4.76 9.84 -25.05
C ASN A 445 3.84 8.62 -25.21
N LEU A 446 4.31 7.57 -25.87
CA LEU A 446 3.54 6.34 -26.05
C LEU A 446 3.21 5.69 -24.71
N ILE A 447 4.19 5.55 -23.80
CA ILE A 447 3.97 4.99 -22.46
C ILE A 447 3.05 5.89 -21.63
N PHE A 448 3.27 7.20 -21.65
CA PHE A 448 2.43 8.18 -20.95
C PHE A 448 0.96 7.99 -21.37
N ARG A 449 0.69 7.94 -22.67
CA ARG A 449 -0.66 7.76 -23.19
C ARG A 449 -1.21 6.35 -22.93
N ALA A 450 -0.38 5.31 -23.01
CA ALA A 450 -0.77 3.93 -22.72
C ALA A 450 -1.25 3.80 -21.27
N VAL A 451 -0.49 4.32 -20.31
CA VAL A 451 -0.88 4.35 -18.90
C VAL A 451 -2.16 5.14 -18.70
N GLN A 452 -2.29 6.34 -19.30
CA GLN A 452 -3.53 7.11 -19.22
C GLN A 452 -4.74 6.30 -19.69
N LEU A 453 -4.59 5.51 -20.76
CA LEU A 453 -5.67 4.71 -21.32
C LEU A 453 -5.86 3.36 -20.63
N GLY A 454 -5.16 3.09 -19.53
CA GLY A 454 -5.28 1.84 -18.78
C GLY A 454 -4.61 0.62 -19.43
N ILE A 455 -3.61 0.85 -20.29
CA ILE A 455 -2.79 -0.21 -20.90
C ILE A 455 -1.61 -0.49 -19.99
N ARG A 456 -1.37 -1.78 -19.67
CA ARG A 456 -0.17 -2.18 -18.93
C ARG A 456 1.07 -1.99 -19.78
N TYR A 457 2.16 -1.54 -19.17
CA TYR A 457 3.44 -1.39 -19.87
C TYR A 457 4.55 -2.09 -19.11
N TYR A 458 5.50 -2.68 -19.83
CA TYR A 458 6.69 -3.27 -19.24
C TYR A 458 7.89 -3.11 -20.18
N PRO A 459 8.91 -2.32 -19.82
CA PRO A 459 10.13 -2.19 -20.60
C PRO A 459 11.08 -3.36 -20.29
N VAL A 460 11.52 -4.08 -21.32
CA VAL A 460 12.53 -5.14 -21.22
C VAL A 460 13.72 -4.82 -22.12
N ARG A 461 14.88 -5.39 -21.80
CA ARG A 461 16.04 -5.35 -22.70
C ARG A 461 16.17 -6.68 -23.42
N ASP A 462 16.40 -6.63 -24.72
CA ASP A 462 16.76 -7.81 -25.49
C ASP A 462 18.25 -8.19 -25.27
N GLU A 463 18.70 -9.24 -25.95
CA GLU A 463 20.08 -9.72 -25.89
C GLU A 463 21.12 -8.71 -26.43
N ASN A 464 20.69 -7.77 -27.27
CA ASN A 464 21.53 -6.73 -27.86
C ASN A 464 21.48 -5.42 -27.05
N GLY A 465 20.69 -5.38 -25.98
CA GLY A 465 20.52 -4.22 -25.11
C GLY A 465 19.48 -3.20 -25.59
N ALA A 466 18.80 -3.47 -26.71
CA ALA A 466 17.68 -2.67 -27.20
C ALA A 466 16.51 -2.76 -26.22
N ILE A 467 15.78 -1.66 -26.04
CA ILE A 467 14.65 -1.62 -25.11
C ILE A 467 13.38 -1.98 -25.87
N MET A 468 12.74 -3.08 -25.50
CA MET A 468 11.43 -3.49 -26.00
C MET A 468 10.36 -3.05 -25.01
N LEU A 469 9.34 -2.34 -25.51
CA LEU A 469 8.15 -1.97 -24.78
C LEU A 469 7.08 -3.04 -25.01
N MET A 470 6.73 -3.75 -23.94
CA MET A 470 5.59 -4.65 -23.93
C MET A 470 4.37 -3.86 -23.47
N LEU A 471 3.35 -3.74 -24.31
CA LEU A 471 2.09 -3.09 -24.01
C LEU A 471 0.99 -4.15 -23.96
N THR A 472 0.18 -4.18 -22.90
CA THR A 472 -0.84 -5.22 -22.71
C THR A 472 -2.20 -4.63 -22.39
N PHE A 473 -3.21 -5.02 -23.18
CA PHE A 473 -4.60 -4.68 -22.99
C PHE A 473 -5.49 -5.89 -23.33
N ASN A 474 -6.50 -6.18 -22.52
CA ASN A 474 -7.39 -7.35 -22.69
C ASN A 474 -6.66 -8.66 -23.04
N SER A 475 -5.60 -8.97 -22.27
CA SER A 475 -4.76 -10.17 -22.45
C SER A 475 -3.97 -10.25 -23.75
N ILE A 476 -4.03 -9.23 -24.61
CA ILE A 476 -3.21 -9.13 -25.82
C ILE A 476 -1.98 -8.29 -25.48
N THR A 477 -0.80 -8.84 -25.73
CA THR A 477 0.48 -8.13 -25.60
C THR A 477 1.04 -7.80 -26.97
N GLN A 478 1.33 -6.52 -27.19
CA GLN A 478 2.07 -6.02 -28.34
C GLN A 478 3.48 -5.66 -27.89
N VAL A 479 4.49 -5.95 -28.71
CA VAL A 479 5.90 -5.68 -28.40
C VAL A 479 6.47 -4.77 -29.48
N ILE A 480 7.10 -3.68 -29.05
CA ILE A 480 7.75 -2.73 -29.95
C ILE A 480 9.11 -2.33 -29.41
N GLU A 481 10.10 -2.20 -30.28
CA GLU A 481 11.38 -1.59 -29.92
C GLU A 481 11.20 -0.08 -29.69
N ALA A 482 11.64 0.42 -28.54
CA ALA A 482 11.40 1.80 -28.11
C ALA A 482 11.95 2.84 -29.09
N ASP A 483 13.07 2.55 -29.75
CA ASP A 483 13.69 3.47 -30.72
C ASP A 483 12.96 3.47 -32.07
N HIS A 484 12.07 2.50 -32.31
CA HIS A 484 11.19 2.44 -33.48
C HIS A 484 9.82 3.10 -33.26
N VAL A 485 9.58 3.70 -32.09
CA VAL A 485 8.35 4.47 -31.85
C VAL A 485 8.41 5.77 -32.67
N THR A 486 7.53 5.84 -33.67
CA THR A 486 7.41 6.97 -34.61
C THR A 486 6.79 8.20 -33.94
N ASP A 487 6.72 9.31 -34.68
CA ASP A 487 6.08 10.57 -34.29
C ASP A 487 4.55 10.60 -34.51
N GLU A 488 3.96 9.48 -34.98
CA GLU A 488 2.51 9.26 -35.00
C GLU A 488 1.88 9.59 -33.63
N PRO A 489 0.71 10.27 -33.59
CA PRO A 489 0.01 10.56 -32.33
C PRO A 489 -0.20 9.29 -31.49
N ALA A 490 0.20 9.32 -30.23
CA ALA A 490 0.21 8.14 -29.37
C ALA A 490 -1.17 7.47 -29.23
N THR A 491 -2.27 8.23 -29.24
CA THR A 491 -3.62 7.67 -29.21
C THR A 491 -3.92 6.82 -30.45
N GLU A 492 -3.60 7.32 -31.64
CA GLU A 492 -3.80 6.60 -32.91
C GLU A 492 -2.92 5.35 -32.98
N TYR A 493 -1.66 5.50 -32.54
CA TYR A 493 -0.70 4.40 -32.43
C TYR A 493 -1.25 3.25 -31.58
N LEU A 494 -1.75 3.58 -30.38
CA LEU A 494 -2.32 2.60 -29.45
C LEU A 494 -3.64 2.02 -29.97
N LYS A 495 -4.46 2.80 -30.66
CA LYS A 495 -5.70 2.33 -31.28
C LYS A 495 -5.45 1.35 -32.41
N ARG A 496 -4.41 1.54 -33.20
CA ARG A 496 -3.97 0.59 -34.22
C ARG A 496 -3.47 -0.72 -33.60
N MET A 497 -2.76 -0.63 -32.47
CA MET A 497 -2.30 -1.80 -31.70
C MET A 497 -3.45 -2.54 -31.00
N PHE A 498 -4.43 -1.80 -30.49
CA PHE A 498 -5.57 -2.31 -29.72
C PHE A 498 -6.87 -1.71 -30.25
N PRO A 499 -7.45 -2.25 -31.35
CA PRO A 499 -8.65 -1.70 -31.97
C PRO A 499 -9.83 -1.52 -31.00
N ASP A 500 -9.98 -2.47 -30.06
CA ASP A 500 -11.06 -2.51 -29.07
C ASP A 500 -10.83 -1.60 -27.85
N LEU A 501 -9.71 -0.86 -27.78
CA LEU A 501 -9.39 0.03 -26.66
C LEU A 501 -10.46 1.13 -26.49
N PRO A 502 -11.23 1.18 -25.39
CA PRO A 502 -12.16 2.27 -25.18
C PRO A 502 -11.41 3.59 -25.00
N LEU A 503 -11.78 4.62 -25.76
CA LEU A 503 -11.24 5.96 -25.55
C LEU A 503 -12.17 6.74 -24.61
N PRO A 504 -11.62 7.56 -23.71
CA PRO A 504 -12.44 8.44 -22.88
C PRO A 504 -13.25 9.40 -23.75
N GLU A 505 -14.46 9.74 -23.31
CA GLU A 505 -15.27 10.77 -23.95
C GLU A 505 -14.65 12.15 -23.67
N THR A 506 -13.66 12.53 -24.48
CA THR A 506 -13.11 13.88 -24.46
C THR A 506 -14.07 14.78 -25.24
N GLY A 507 -14.84 15.61 -24.53
CA GLY A 507 -15.55 16.70 -25.18
C GLY A 507 -14.52 17.64 -25.84
N ASN A 508 -14.38 17.57 -27.18
CA ASN A 508 -13.67 18.46 -28.10
C ASN A 508 -12.68 19.48 -27.48
N ASN A 509 -11.67 19.02 -26.74
CA ASN A 509 -10.59 19.87 -26.23
C ASN A 509 -9.25 19.14 -26.29
N GLU A 510 -8.98 18.44 -27.40
CA GLU A 510 -7.60 18.34 -27.88
C GLU A 510 -7.27 19.68 -28.54
N VAL A 511 -6.65 20.58 -27.77
CA VAL A 511 -5.94 21.73 -28.35
C VAL A 511 -4.46 21.50 -28.06
N ASN A 512 -3.78 21.05 -29.11
CA ASN A 512 -2.35 21.11 -29.42
C ASN A 512 -1.34 21.09 -28.28
#